data_AF-A0A919NAP0-F1
#
_entry.id   AF-A0A919NAP0-F1
#
_cell.length_a   1.000
_cell.length_b   1.000
_cell.length_c   1.000
_cell.angle_alpha   90.00
_cell.angle_beta   90.00
_cell.angle_gamma   90.00
#
_symmetry.space_group_name_H-M   'P 1'
#
loop_
_entity.id
_entity.type
_entity.pdbx_description
1 polymer ?
#
loop_
_entity_poly.entity_id
_entity_poly.type
_entity_poly.pdbx_seq_one_letter_code
_entity_poly.pdbx_strand_id
1 'polypeptide(L)'
;MILSTGSAWRPIGVPGEQELLGHGVSSCATCDGFFFRGQHIVVVGGGDSAMEEATFLTRLAESVTIVHRRDTFRASKVMQKRALDNEKIKVEWNSVVEEILGADGKVVGVRLRNLVSGETKVLDVTGVFVAIGHDPRSELFKGQIELDDEGYVKVDAPSTRTNVPGVFAAGDLVDHTYRQAITAAGTGCAAALDAERFIASFLKN
;
A
#
# COMPACT_ATOMS: atom_id res chain seq x y z
N MET A 1 -13.73 18.13 16.19
CA MET A 1 -12.81 16.97 16.29
C MET A 1 -12.26 16.67 14.90
N ILE A 2 -10.96 16.41 14.76
CA ILE A 2 -10.37 16.02 13.47
C ILE A 2 -9.85 14.58 13.60
N LEU A 3 -10.33 13.70 12.75
CA LEU A 3 -9.94 12.29 12.66
C LEU A 3 -8.74 12.17 11.70
N SER A 4 -7.59 11.80 12.23
CA SER A 4 -6.34 11.67 11.46
C SER A 4 -5.53 10.45 11.90
N THR A 5 -6.21 9.32 12.12
CA THR A 5 -5.60 8.05 12.60
C THR A 5 -4.86 7.28 11.50
N GLY A 6 -4.95 7.74 10.26
CA GLY A 6 -4.20 7.20 9.11
C GLY A 6 -4.67 5.82 8.65
N SER A 7 -3.79 5.14 7.93
CA SER A 7 -3.96 3.74 7.51
C SER A 7 -2.69 2.95 7.83
N ALA A 8 -2.82 1.63 7.97
CA ALA A 8 -1.68 0.74 8.11
C ALA A 8 -1.58 -0.17 6.88
N TRP A 9 -0.38 -0.36 6.37
CA TRP A 9 -0.14 -1.36 5.33
C TRP A 9 -0.36 -2.78 5.90
N ARG A 10 -0.76 -3.72 5.04
CA ARG A 10 -0.96 -5.12 5.42
C ARG A 10 0.34 -5.92 5.27
N PRO A 11 0.90 -6.49 6.35
CA PRO A 11 2.06 -7.38 6.27
C PRO A 11 1.70 -8.74 5.68
N ILE A 12 2.69 -9.40 5.08
CA ILE A 12 2.59 -10.80 4.66
C ILE A 12 2.52 -11.70 5.91
N GLY A 13 3.26 -11.35 6.97
CA GLY A 13 3.34 -12.08 8.23
C GLY A 13 4.35 -13.23 8.20
N VAL A 14 5.49 -13.05 7.53
CA VAL A 14 6.53 -14.08 7.36
C VAL A 14 7.83 -13.74 8.09
N PRO A 15 8.65 -14.75 8.46
CA PRO A 15 9.96 -14.50 9.03
C PRO A 15 10.82 -13.59 8.14
N GLY A 16 11.53 -12.64 8.76
CA GLY A 16 12.41 -11.69 8.10
C GLY A 16 11.70 -10.41 7.61
N GLU A 17 10.36 -10.41 7.49
CA GLU A 17 9.64 -9.23 6.99
C GLU A 17 9.77 -8.02 7.90
N GLN A 18 9.52 -8.20 9.20
CA GLN A 18 9.57 -7.10 10.15
C GLN A 18 11.00 -6.68 10.46
N GLU A 19 11.93 -7.63 10.52
CA GLU A 19 13.35 -7.40 10.80
C GLU A 19 14.05 -6.63 9.68
N LEU A 20 13.63 -6.82 8.43
CA LEU A 20 14.23 -6.21 7.24
C LEU A 20 13.40 -5.06 6.67
N LEU A 21 12.36 -4.60 7.38
CA LEU A 21 11.57 -3.42 7.03
C LEU A 21 12.47 -2.17 6.97
N GLY A 22 12.46 -1.47 5.84
CA GLY A 22 13.36 -0.34 5.57
C GLY A 22 14.80 -0.75 5.19
N HIS A 23 15.11 -2.04 5.21
CA HIS A 23 16.42 -2.61 4.86
C HIS A 23 16.35 -3.55 3.62
N GLY A 24 15.35 -3.32 2.77
CA GLY A 24 15.07 -4.11 1.57
C GLY A 24 13.61 -4.51 1.46
N VAL A 25 12.87 -4.55 2.58
CA VAL A 25 11.40 -4.68 2.59
C VAL A 25 10.76 -3.29 2.63
N SER A 26 9.77 -3.05 1.76
CA SER A 26 9.01 -1.80 1.67
C SER A 26 7.53 -2.08 1.40
N SER A 27 6.68 -1.16 1.84
CA SER A 27 5.24 -1.13 1.52
C SER A 27 4.84 0.04 0.62
N CYS A 28 5.81 0.82 0.11
CA CYS A 28 5.55 1.97 -0.75
C CYS A 28 6.57 2.06 -1.89
N ALA A 29 6.20 1.56 -3.08
CA ALA A 29 7.08 1.64 -4.26
C ALA A 29 7.46 3.06 -4.67
N THR A 30 6.53 4.02 -4.58
CA THR A 30 6.79 5.42 -4.95
C THR A 30 7.71 6.13 -3.97
N CYS A 31 7.76 5.69 -2.71
CA CYS A 31 8.61 6.25 -1.67
C CYS A 31 10.04 5.74 -1.81
N ASP A 32 10.20 4.41 -1.93
CA ASP A 32 11.51 3.76 -1.76
C ASP A 32 12.11 3.26 -3.07
N GLY A 33 11.35 3.19 -4.16
CA GLY A 33 11.77 2.57 -5.41
C GLY A 33 13.09 3.12 -5.98
N PHE A 34 13.43 4.38 -5.70
CA PHE A 34 14.69 4.99 -6.15
C PHE A 34 15.93 4.31 -5.55
N PHE A 35 15.85 3.75 -4.34
CA PHE A 35 16.96 3.05 -3.68
C PHE A 35 17.31 1.71 -4.37
N PHE A 36 16.42 1.18 -5.20
CA PHE A 36 16.57 -0.13 -5.86
C PHE A 36 16.92 -0.02 -7.35
N ARG A 37 17.61 1.06 -7.73
CA ARG A 37 18.06 1.24 -9.12
C ARG A 37 19.03 0.12 -9.52
N GLY A 38 18.74 -0.55 -10.63
CA GLY A 38 19.55 -1.65 -11.16
C GLY A 38 19.53 -2.91 -10.28
N GLN A 39 18.53 -3.06 -9.42
CA GLN A 39 18.37 -4.21 -8.54
C GLN A 39 17.30 -5.19 -9.05
N HIS A 40 17.31 -6.42 -8.53
CA HIS A 40 16.24 -7.39 -8.71
C HIS A 40 15.22 -7.26 -7.57
N ILE A 41 13.94 -7.13 -7.93
CA ILE A 41 12.87 -6.80 -6.99
C ILE A 41 11.74 -7.82 -7.07
N VAL A 42 11.15 -8.15 -5.92
CA VAL A 42 9.86 -8.84 -5.82
C VAL A 42 8.76 -7.85 -5.45
N VAL A 43 7.61 -7.97 -6.10
CA VAL A 43 6.36 -7.32 -5.70
C VAL A 43 5.35 -8.40 -5.30
N VAL A 44 4.82 -8.34 -4.08
CA VAL A 44 3.86 -9.31 -3.57
C VAL A 44 2.45 -8.74 -3.69
N GLY A 45 1.60 -9.37 -4.51
CA GLY A 45 0.22 -8.95 -4.70
C GLY A 45 -0.34 -9.27 -6.08
N GLY A 46 -1.63 -8.99 -6.27
CA GLY A 46 -2.34 -9.28 -7.52
C GLY A 46 -3.56 -8.40 -7.81
N GLY A 47 -3.67 -7.26 -7.11
CA GLY A 47 -4.64 -6.21 -7.40
C GLY A 47 -4.04 -5.12 -8.29
N ASP A 48 -4.82 -4.08 -8.61
CA ASP A 48 -4.36 -2.97 -9.46
C ASP A 48 -3.12 -2.27 -8.87
N SER A 49 -3.06 -2.04 -7.55
CA SER A 49 -1.88 -1.45 -6.90
C SER A 49 -0.61 -2.27 -7.13
N ALA A 50 -0.67 -3.59 -7.05
CA ALA A 50 0.49 -4.45 -7.32
C ALA A 50 0.97 -4.32 -8.78
N MET A 51 0.05 -4.21 -9.74
CA MET A 51 0.40 -4.02 -11.15
C MET A 51 0.99 -2.63 -11.41
N GLU A 52 0.45 -1.59 -10.76
CA GLU A 52 0.97 -0.21 -10.83
C GLU A 52 2.38 -0.11 -10.29
N GLU A 53 2.59 -0.62 -9.08
CA GLU A 53 3.87 -0.61 -8.40
C GLU A 53 4.91 -1.42 -9.16
N ALA A 54 4.58 -2.63 -9.61
CA ALA A 54 5.47 -3.44 -10.42
C ALA A 54 5.86 -2.71 -11.71
N THR A 55 4.88 -2.14 -12.43
CA THR A 55 5.15 -1.37 -13.64
C THR A 55 6.01 -0.14 -13.37
N PHE A 56 5.75 0.59 -12.28
CA PHE A 56 6.55 1.74 -11.88
C PHE A 56 8.01 1.34 -11.60
N LEU A 57 8.22 0.26 -10.85
CA LEU A 57 9.54 -0.22 -10.46
C LEU A 57 10.39 -0.65 -11.65
N THR A 58 9.82 -1.12 -12.76
CA THR A 58 10.58 -1.49 -13.98
C THR A 58 11.40 -0.33 -14.57
N ARG A 59 11.04 0.93 -14.27
CA ARG A 59 11.77 2.13 -14.68
C ARG A 59 13.11 2.29 -13.94
N LEU A 60 13.24 1.65 -12.78
CA LEU A 60 14.36 1.80 -11.86
C LEU A 60 15.13 0.48 -11.73
N ALA A 61 14.41 -0.62 -11.54
CA ALA A 61 14.92 -1.96 -11.34
C ALA A 61 15.49 -2.58 -12.62
N GLU A 62 16.38 -3.55 -12.44
CA GLU A 62 16.85 -4.42 -13.51
C GLU A 62 15.76 -5.43 -13.89
N SER A 63 15.14 -6.07 -12.90
CA SER A 63 14.00 -6.98 -13.09
C SER A 63 13.00 -6.84 -11.95
N VAL A 64 11.74 -7.17 -12.25
CA VAL A 64 10.64 -7.19 -11.28
C VAL A 64 9.93 -8.53 -11.37
N THR A 65 9.76 -9.21 -10.25
CA THR A 65 9.03 -10.47 -10.17
C THR A 65 7.77 -10.26 -9.32
N ILE A 66 6.60 -10.43 -9.92
CA ILE A 66 5.34 -10.39 -9.20
C ILE A 66 5.08 -11.77 -8.61
N VAL A 67 4.93 -11.86 -7.29
CA VAL A 67 4.56 -13.09 -6.59
C VAL A 67 3.08 -13.04 -6.28
N HIS A 68 2.33 -14.00 -6.80
CA HIS A 68 0.89 -14.06 -6.60
C HIS A 68 0.40 -15.48 -6.29
N ARG A 69 -0.43 -15.55 -5.24
CA ARG A 69 -0.89 -16.82 -4.64
C ARG A 69 -1.90 -17.61 -5.46
N ARG A 70 -2.35 -17.11 -6.61
CA ARG A 70 -3.31 -17.77 -7.51
C ARG A 70 -2.74 -17.78 -8.93
N ASP A 71 -3.45 -18.42 -9.84
CA ASP A 71 -3.18 -18.46 -11.28
C ASP A 71 -3.79 -17.27 -12.05
N THR A 72 -4.56 -16.42 -11.37
CA THR A 72 -5.29 -15.29 -11.95
C THR A 72 -5.23 -14.07 -11.05
N PHE A 73 -5.02 -12.89 -11.63
CA PHE A 73 -5.04 -11.61 -10.92
C PHE A 73 -6.46 -11.09 -10.68
N ARG A 74 -6.62 -10.30 -9.61
CA ARG A 74 -7.85 -9.50 -9.35
C ARG A 74 -7.80 -8.14 -10.07
N ALA A 75 -6.61 -7.68 -10.45
CA ALA A 75 -6.39 -6.43 -11.18
C ALA A 75 -7.28 -6.34 -12.44
N SER A 76 -7.64 -5.13 -12.84
CA SER A 76 -8.35 -4.86 -14.09
C SER A 76 -7.55 -5.35 -15.31
N LYS A 77 -8.25 -5.75 -16.37
CA LYS A 77 -7.63 -6.33 -17.58
C LYS A 77 -6.57 -5.41 -18.21
N VAL A 78 -6.80 -4.09 -18.16
CA VAL A 78 -5.86 -3.10 -18.70
C VAL A 78 -4.56 -3.09 -17.90
N MET A 79 -4.64 -3.17 -16.58
CA MET A 79 -3.48 -3.17 -15.69
C MET A 79 -2.70 -4.48 -15.77
N GLN A 80 -3.40 -5.61 -15.84
CA GLN A 80 -2.77 -6.90 -16.12
C GLN A 80 -2.00 -6.87 -17.43
N LYS A 81 -2.64 -6.42 -18.52
CA LYS A 81 -2.00 -6.33 -19.83
C LYS A 81 -0.74 -5.44 -19.78
N ARG A 82 -0.84 -4.26 -19.17
CA ARG A 82 0.28 -3.32 -19.05
C ARG A 82 1.47 -3.91 -18.30
N ALA A 83 1.22 -4.65 -17.22
CA ALA A 83 2.29 -5.30 -16.45
C ALA A 83 2.88 -6.49 -17.21
N LEU A 84 2.04 -7.34 -17.81
CA LEU A 84 2.47 -8.55 -18.51
C LEU A 84 3.15 -8.29 -19.86
N ASP A 85 2.85 -7.17 -20.52
CA ASP A 85 3.51 -6.74 -21.76
C ASP A 85 4.92 -6.17 -21.51
N ASN A 86 5.33 -6.00 -20.24
CA ASN A 86 6.65 -5.47 -19.88
C ASN A 86 7.68 -6.60 -19.73
N GLU A 87 8.72 -6.60 -20.57
CA GLU A 87 9.75 -7.64 -20.60
C GLU A 87 10.58 -7.78 -19.32
N LYS A 88 10.63 -6.73 -18.48
CA LYS A 88 11.30 -6.79 -17.17
C LYS A 88 10.45 -7.45 -16.08
N ILE A 89 9.16 -7.65 -16.34
CA ILE A 89 8.23 -8.26 -15.38
C ILE A 89 8.13 -9.75 -15.64
N LYS A 90 8.34 -10.54 -14.59
CA LYS A 90 8.00 -11.96 -14.53
C LYS A 90 6.94 -12.19 -13.47
N VAL A 91 6.18 -13.26 -13.59
CA VAL A 91 5.16 -13.62 -12.60
C VAL A 91 5.42 -15.02 -12.07
N GLU A 92 5.45 -15.12 -10.75
CA GLU A 92 5.46 -16.36 -9.98
C GLU A 92 4.03 -16.67 -9.54
N TRP A 93 3.32 -17.42 -10.39
CA TRP A 93 1.96 -17.84 -10.15
C TRP A 93 1.87 -18.90 -9.07
N ASN A 94 0.69 -18.99 -8.45
CA ASN A 94 0.38 -19.95 -7.40
C ASN A 94 1.42 -19.98 -6.27
N SER A 95 2.10 -18.86 -6.02
CA SER A 95 3.26 -18.82 -5.13
C SER A 95 3.05 -17.83 -4.00
N VAL A 96 3.60 -18.15 -2.83
CA VAL A 96 3.65 -17.28 -1.66
C VAL A 96 5.09 -17.12 -1.21
N VAL A 97 5.41 -15.96 -0.64
CA VAL A 97 6.64 -15.79 0.13
C VAL A 97 6.49 -16.56 1.44
N GLU A 98 7.44 -17.42 1.78
CA GLU A 98 7.50 -18.12 3.06
C GLU A 98 8.46 -17.47 4.04
N GLU A 99 9.52 -16.84 3.53
CA GLU A 99 10.60 -16.25 4.32
C GLU A 99 11.31 -15.18 3.48
N ILE A 100 11.66 -14.06 4.11
CA ILE A 100 12.53 -13.03 3.52
C ILE A 100 13.93 -13.24 4.09
N LEU A 101 14.88 -13.56 3.21
CA LEU A 101 16.24 -13.93 3.58
C LEU A 101 17.09 -12.66 3.73
N GLY A 102 17.80 -12.56 4.85
CA GLY A 102 18.69 -11.44 5.15
C GLY A 102 20.13 -11.86 5.39
N ALA A 103 21.07 -11.03 4.95
CA ALA A 103 22.48 -11.10 5.34
C ALA A 103 22.98 -9.67 5.63
N ASP A 104 23.80 -9.52 6.67
CA ASP A 104 24.33 -8.21 7.12
C ASP A 104 23.26 -7.13 7.31
N GLY A 105 22.08 -7.55 7.79
CA GLY A 105 20.93 -6.67 8.02
C GLY A 105 20.26 -6.15 6.75
N LYS A 106 20.46 -6.80 5.59
CA LYS A 106 19.82 -6.44 4.32
C LYS A 106 19.19 -7.65 3.65
N VAL A 107 18.14 -7.42 2.86
CA VAL A 107 17.54 -8.47 2.03
C VAL A 107 18.55 -8.98 1.00
N VAL A 108 18.67 -10.30 0.91
CA VAL A 108 19.47 -11.00 -0.11
C VAL A 108 18.66 -11.99 -0.94
N GLY A 109 17.42 -12.29 -0.53
CA GLY A 109 16.52 -13.10 -1.33
C GLY A 109 15.18 -13.33 -0.67
N VAL A 110 14.32 -14.07 -1.36
CA VAL A 110 13.05 -14.56 -0.81
C VAL A 110 12.90 -16.06 -1.07
N ARG A 111 12.41 -16.79 -0.07
CA ARG A 111 11.97 -18.18 -0.25
C ARG A 111 10.51 -18.15 -0.67
N LEU A 112 10.23 -18.75 -1.82
CA LEU A 112 8.87 -18.94 -2.32
C LEU A 112 8.45 -20.39 -2.15
N ARG A 113 7.16 -20.61 -1.89
CA ARG A 113 6.50 -21.91 -2.03
C ARG A 113 5.37 -21.83 -3.04
N ASN A 114 5.39 -22.75 -4.00
CA ASN A 114 4.28 -22.97 -4.90
C ASN A 114 3.18 -23.77 -4.16
N LEU A 115 1.97 -23.23 -4.11
CA LEU A 115 0.81 -23.79 -3.42
C LEU A 115 0.18 -24.98 -4.16
N VAL A 116 0.49 -25.17 -5.44
CA VAL A 116 -0.02 -26.28 -6.26
C VAL A 116 0.94 -27.46 -6.24
N SER A 117 2.24 -27.23 -6.52
CA SER A 117 3.23 -28.31 -6.52
C SER A 117 3.82 -28.61 -5.14
N GLY A 118 3.74 -27.66 -4.20
CA GLY A 118 4.42 -27.74 -2.90
C GLY A 118 5.92 -27.44 -2.96
N GLU A 119 6.48 -27.22 -4.15
CA GLU A 119 7.91 -26.96 -4.33
C GLU A 119 8.31 -25.60 -3.77
N THR A 120 9.50 -25.55 -3.17
CA THR A 120 10.12 -24.33 -2.68
C THR A 120 11.30 -23.93 -3.54
N LYS A 121 11.47 -22.63 -3.77
CA LYS A 121 12.67 -22.07 -4.42
C LYS A 121 13.11 -20.77 -3.77
N VAL A 122 14.36 -20.41 -3.97
CA VAL A 122 14.90 -19.11 -3.54
C VAL A 122 15.07 -18.23 -4.77
N LEU A 123 14.62 -16.98 -4.66
CA LEU A 123 14.94 -15.93 -5.63
C LEU A 123 15.95 -14.97 -5.01
N ASP A 124 17.06 -14.77 -5.70
CA ASP A 124 18.06 -13.77 -5.32
C ASP A 124 17.53 -12.38 -5.70
N VAL A 125 17.13 -11.62 -4.68
CA VAL A 125 16.56 -10.27 -4.81
C VAL A 125 17.03 -9.42 -3.66
N THR A 126 17.11 -8.12 -3.88
CA THR A 126 17.53 -7.17 -2.85
C THR A 126 16.40 -6.27 -2.39
N GLY A 127 15.26 -6.28 -3.11
CA GLY A 127 14.04 -5.53 -2.75
C GLY A 127 12.79 -6.39 -2.72
N VAL A 128 11.95 -6.21 -1.71
CA VAL A 128 10.63 -6.84 -1.55
C VAL A 128 9.61 -5.74 -1.28
N PHE A 129 8.66 -5.57 -2.19
CA PHE A 129 7.58 -4.60 -2.09
C PHE A 129 6.26 -5.30 -1.83
N VAL A 130 5.62 -4.97 -0.70
CA VAL A 130 4.38 -5.62 -0.27
C VAL A 130 3.18 -4.76 -0.68
N ALA A 131 2.46 -5.21 -1.71
CA ALA A 131 1.34 -4.51 -2.32
C ALA A 131 0.01 -5.28 -2.15
N ILE A 132 -0.28 -5.71 -0.91
CA ILE A 132 -1.48 -6.52 -0.57
C ILE A 132 -2.61 -5.72 0.10
N GLY A 133 -2.48 -4.40 0.13
CA GLY A 133 -3.50 -3.45 0.59
C GLY A 133 -3.14 -2.73 1.88
N HIS A 134 -4.02 -1.83 2.29
CA HIS A 134 -3.94 -1.06 3.52
C HIS A 134 -5.26 -1.18 4.28
N ASP A 135 -5.20 -1.04 5.60
CA ASP A 135 -6.33 -1.00 6.50
C ASP A 135 -6.43 0.42 7.11
N PRO A 136 -7.48 1.19 6.78
CA PRO A 136 -7.72 2.48 7.44
C PRO A 136 -7.98 2.27 8.94
N ARG A 137 -7.40 3.13 9.78
CA ARG A 137 -7.54 3.05 11.25
C ARG A 137 -8.85 3.65 11.74
N SER A 138 -9.96 3.11 11.24
CA SER A 138 -11.32 3.58 11.48
C SER A 138 -12.09 2.76 12.51
N GLU A 139 -11.44 1.81 13.19
CA GLU A 139 -12.08 0.84 14.08
C GLU A 139 -12.85 1.51 15.23
N LEU A 140 -12.35 2.64 15.72
CA LEU A 140 -12.98 3.45 16.77
C LEU A 140 -14.26 4.17 16.33
N PHE A 141 -14.50 4.29 15.01
CA PHE A 141 -15.58 5.11 14.45
C PHE A 141 -16.71 4.27 13.84
N LYS A 142 -16.58 2.95 13.84
CA LYS A 142 -17.60 2.03 13.30
C LYS A 142 -18.96 2.26 13.99
N GLY A 143 -20.00 2.44 13.18
CA GLY A 143 -21.36 2.72 13.65
C GLY A 143 -21.59 4.16 14.12
N GLN A 144 -20.57 5.02 14.10
CA GLN A 144 -20.66 6.44 14.49
C GLN A 144 -20.40 7.38 13.31
N ILE A 145 -19.43 7.04 12.47
CA ILE A 145 -19.06 7.77 11.26
C ILE A 145 -19.31 6.88 10.04
N GLU A 146 -19.79 7.48 8.96
CA GLU A 146 -19.97 6.76 7.69
C GLU A 146 -18.62 6.34 7.10
N LEU A 147 -18.53 5.06 6.80
CA LEU A 147 -17.38 4.45 6.13
C LEU A 147 -17.78 3.99 4.73
N ASP A 148 -16.82 3.86 3.83
CA ASP A 148 -17.00 3.10 2.59
C ASP A 148 -16.85 1.58 2.82
N ASP A 149 -17.03 0.81 1.75
CA ASP A 149 -16.99 -0.65 1.81
C ASP A 149 -15.58 -1.20 2.14
N GLU A 150 -14.55 -0.35 2.03
CA GLU A 150 -13.16 -0.67 2.39
C GLU A 150 -12.78 -0.15 3.79
N GLY A 151 -13.69 0.53 4.47
CA GLY A 151 -13.54 1.02 5.82
C GLY A 151 -12.94 2.43 5.94
N TYR A 152 -12.74 3.15 4.84
CA TYR A 152 -12.26 4.54 4.87
C TYR A 152 -13.38 5.48 5.29
N VAL A 153 -13.03 6.55 6.01
CA VAL A 153 -14.02 7.55 6.43
C VAL A 153 -14.47 8.35 5.21
N LYS A 154 -15.79 8.44 5.01
CA LYS A 154 -16.36 9.28 3.96
C LYS A 154 -16.34 10.74 4.37
N VAL A 155 -15.92 11.59 3.43
CA VAL A 155 -15.96 13.05 3.58
C VAL A 155 -16.61 13.69 2.36
N ASP A 156 -17.16 14.89 2.55
CA ASP A 156 -17.75 15.71 1.49
C ASP A 156 -16.67 16.38 0.62
N ALA A 157 -15.81 15.57 -0.02
CA ALA A 157 -14.70 16.06 -0.82
C ALA A 157 -15.17 17.11 -1.85
N PRO A 158 -14.52 18.29 -1.94
CA PRO A 158 -13.20 18.61 -1.41
C PRO A 158 -13.15 19.11 0.05
N SER A 159 -14.29 19.21 0.75
CA SER A 159 -14.31 19.45 2.19
C SER A 159 -13.93 18.18 2.96
N THR A 160 -13.58 18.35 4.22
CA THR A 160 -13.17 17.29 5.15
C THR A 160 -14.27 16.87 6.11
N ARG A 161 -15.47 17.42 5.96
CA ARG A 161 -16.63 17.15 6.81
C ARG A 161 -17.08 15.70 6.67
N THR A 162 -17.41 15.07 7.79
CA THR A 162 -18.07 13.77 7.83
C THR A 162 -19.58 13.93 7.96
N ASN A 163 -20.31 12.81 8.06
CA ASN A 163 -21.75 12.79 8.34
C ASN A 163 -22.13 13.38 9.73
N VAL A 164 -21.18 13.60 10.63
CA VAL A 164 -21.43 14.15 11.96
C VAL A 164 -20.96 15.61 12.03
N PRO A 165 -21.86 16.59 12.26
CA PRO A 165 -21.47 18.00 12.37
C PRO A 165 -20.39 18.24 13.43
N GLY A 166 -19.34 18.98 13.07
CA GLY A 166 -18.20 19.27 13.94
C GLY A 166 -17.14 18.17 13.99
N VAL A 167 -17.32 17.09 13.21
CA VAL A 167 -16.31 16.05 12.97
C VAL A 167 -15.80 16.17 11.54
N PHE A 168 -14.47 16.15 11.42
CA PHE A 168 -13.75 16.25 10.16
C PHE A 168 -12.77 15.09 10.07
N ALA A 169 -12.34 14.69 8.88
CA ALA A 169 -11.36 13.63 8.68
C ALA A 169 -10.33 14.00 7.60
N ALA A 170 -9.09 13.56 7.79
CA ALA A 170 -7.95 13.90 6.94
C ALA A 170 -6.91 12.78 6.86
N GLY A 171 -6.00 12.92 5.89
CA GLY A 171 -4.92 11.98 5.65
C GLY A 171 -5.39 10.65 5.07
N ASP A 172 -4.57 9.63 5.24
CA ASP A 172 -4.82 8.29 4.72
C ASP A 172 -6.10 7.65 5.28
N LEU A 173 -6.71 8.20 6.33
CA LEU A 173 -7.99 7.72 6.85
C LEU A 173 -9.15 7.93 5.85
N VAL A 174 -9.01 8.91 4.95
CA VAL A 174 -9.99 9.26 3.91
C VAL A 174 -9.46 9.05 2.48
N ASP A 175 -8.16 8.76 2.34
CA ASP A 175 -7.48 8.65 1.05
C ASP A 175 -6.99 7.23 0.81
N HIS A 176 -7.75 6.47 0.03
CA HIS A 176 -7.34 5.15 -0.48
C HIS A 176 -6.59 5.23 -1.82
N THR A 177 -6.40 6.43 -2.37
CA THR A 177 -5.86 6.66 -3.72
C THR A 177 -4.38 7.03 -3.69
N TYR A 178 -4.00 8.12 -3.01
CA TYR A 178 -2.64 8.67 -3.07
C TYR A 178 -1.77 8.21 -1.91
N ARG A 179 -2.26 8.30 -0.66
CA ARG A 179 -1.55 7.86 0.56
C ARG A 179 -0.11 8.36 0.63
N GLN A 180 0.08 9.66 0.42
CA GLN A 180 1.38 10.31 0.49
C GLN A 180 1.40 11.29 1.66
N ALA A 181 2.56 11.44 2.30
CA ALA A 181 2.72 12.39 3.39
C ALA A 181 2.29 13.82 3.00
N ILE A 182 2.57 14.24 1.77
CA ILE A 182 2.20 15.58 1.29
C ILE A 182 0.69 15.74 1.04
N THR A 183 -0.01 14.71 0.56
CA THR A 183 -1.48 14.76 0.39
C THR A 183 -2.16 14.74 1.76
N ALA A 184 -1.62 13.96 2.71
CA ALA A 184 -2.09 13.95 4.09
C ALA A 184 -1.90 15.30 4.80
N ALA A 185 -0.75 15.95 4.62
CA ALA A 185 -0.52 17.29 5.16
C ALA A 185 -1.51 18.32 4.58
N GLY A 186 -1.78 18.26 3.27
CA GLY A 186 -2.74 19.14 2.60
C GLY A 186 -4.16 18.98 3.13
N THR A 187 -4.64 17.74 3.25
CA THR A 187 -5.98 17.46 3.81
C THR A 187 -6.07 17.80 5.31
N GLY A 188 -4.96 17.67 6.06
CA GLY A 188 -4.89 18.14 7.45
C GLY A 188 -5.07 19.65 7.58
N CYS A 189 -4.47 20.43 6.68
CA CYS A 189 -4.69 21.87 6.59
C CYS A 189 -6.16 22.20 6.28
N ALA A 190 -6.75 21.52 5.30
CA ALA A 190 -8.17 21.67 4.96
C ALA A 190 -9.08 21.38 6.16
N ALA A 191 -8.81 20.32 6.92
CA ALA A 191 -9.58 19.95 8.11
C ALA A 191 -9.50 20.98 9.23
N ALA A 192 -8.32 21.58 9.43
CA ALA A 192 -8.17 22.67 10.39
C ALA A 192 -9.01 23.90 10.01
N LEU A 193 -9.04 24.26 8.72
CA LEU A 193 -9.82 25.40 8.22
C LEU A 193 -11.33 25.12 8.25
N ASP A 194 -11.76 23.90 7.93
CA ASP A 194 -13.16 23.50 8.04
C ASP A 194 -13.64 23.53 9.50
N ALA A 195 -12.80 23.05 10.43
CA ALA A 195 -13.08 23.11 11.86
C ALA A 195 -13.13 24.54 12.40
N GLU A 196 -12.21 25.41 11.98
CA GLU A 196 -12.19 26.83 12.34
C GLU A 196 -13.49 27.52 11.90
N ARG A 197 -13.88 27.34 10.63
CA ARG A 197 -15.13 27.92 10.10
C ARG A 197 -16.37 27.40 10.82
N PHE A 198 -16.39 26.12 11.17
CA PHE A 198 -17.48 25.53 11.94
C PHE A 198 -17.59 26.18 13.33
N ILE A 199 -16.48 26.31 14.06
CA ILE A 199 -16.44 26.97 15.37
C ILE A 199 -16.88 28.45 15.25
N ALA A 200 -16.34 29.17 14.28
CA ALA A 200 -16.65 30.59 14.05
C ALA A 200 -18.15 30.83 13.75
N SER A 201 -18.86 29.84 13.20
CA SER A 201 -20.29 29.93 12.95
C SER A 201 -21.13 30.06 14.23
N PHE A 202 -20.63 29.61 15.38
CA PHE A 202 -21.30 29.73 16.68
C PHE A 202 -21.00 31.05 17.40
N LEU A 203 -19.94 31.77 17.00
CA LEU A 203 -19.52 33.02 17.64
C LEU A 203 -20.24 34.26 17.11
N LYS A 204 -21.09 34.10 16.09
CA LYS A 204 -21.84 35.20 15.45
C LYS A 204 -23.27 35.38 15.99
N ASN A 205 -23.57 34.80 17.15
CA ASN A 205 -24.82 35.01 17.90
C ASN A 205 -24.53 35.77 19.19
#